data_AF-A0A9E3BHN7-F1
#
_entry.id   AF-A0A9E3BHN7-F1
#
_cell.length_a   1.000
_cell.length_b   1.000
_cell.length_c   1.000
_cell.angle_alpha   90.00
_cell.angle_beta   90.00
_cell.angle_gamma   90.00
#
_symmetry.space_group_name_H-M   'P 1'
#
loop_
_entity.id
_entity.type
_entity.pdbx_description
1 polymer ?
#
loop_
_entity_poly.entity_id
_entity_poly.type
_entity_poly.pdbx_seq_one_letter_code
_entity_poly.pdbx_strand_id
1 'polypeptide(L)'
;EKDVESAVRDDSDAADGPGGQRPIQDRNTWLVLRMDPQHNVKAVAARDSVACTLAAATERLANDLDGRSCAARPLTADEIVEVDDAVLAGLQPAHIRPYWRYLKTPDGYVTSFWVSPSDITSETLEQLWLTDADVTVMTIRLIADGHEADVSVWVRYHSDKRLRKEAFSGLNRLTGRQLGAVGASLPAPSSHRPLPMPSRTLSNGEDVLVPVGTMGAAGTVAQPADALR
;
A
#
# COMPACT_ATOMS: atom_id res chain seq x y z
N GLU A 1 -6.27 -5.05 -48.39
CA GLU A 1 -5.71 -5.63 -47.15
C GLU A 1 -4.37 -4.94 -46.89
N LYS A 2 -4.23 -3.76 -46.28
CA LYS A 2 -4.71 -3.17 -45.02
C LYS A 2 -4.41 -3.98 -43.74
N ASP A 3 -3.22 -3.65 -43.21
CA ASP A 3 -2.93 -3.32 -41.81
C ASP A 3 -2.87 -4.44 -40.76
N VAL A 4 -1.68 -5.05 -40.62
CA VAL A 4 -1.14 -5.47 -39.31
C VAL A 4 0.37 -5.21 -39.29
N GLU A 5 0.75 -3.94 -39.20
CA GLU A 5 2.08 -3.54 -38.79
C GLU A 5 1.94 -2.30 -37.90
N SER A 6 2.74 -2.23 -36.83
CA SER A 6 2.86 -1.13 -35.85
C SER A 6 2.17 -1.35 -34.50
N ALA A 7 2.97 -1.76 -33.50
CA ALA A 7 2.90 -1.22 -32.14
C ALA A 7 4.20 -1.48 -31.35
N VAL A 8 5.36 -1.21 -31.96
CA VAL A 8 6.62 -1.00 -31.22
C VAL A 8 7.26 0.25 -31.81
N ARG A 9 6.76 1.42 -31.40
CA ARG A 9 7.54 2.66 -31.49
C ARG A 9 8.01 2.97 -30.08
N ASP A 10 9.30 2.75 -29.90
CA ASP A 10 10.07 3.24 -28.77
C ASP A 10 10.29 4.73 -29.05
N ASP A 11 9.45 5.58 -28.44
CA ASP A 11 9.63 7.04 -28.50
C ASP A 11 10.75 7.41 -27.53
N SER A 12 11.98 7.37 -28.06
CA SER A 12 13.11 8.14 -27.54
C SER A 12 13.01 9.56 -28.10
N ASP A 13 12.52 10.51 -27.31
CA ASP A 13 13.03 11.89 -27.28
C ASP A 13 12.31 12.77 -26.24
N ALA A 14 12.99 13.88 -25.89
CA ALA A 14 12.73 14.87 -24.85
C ALA A 14 13.39 14.57 -23.49
N ALA A 15 14.65 14.98 -23.39
CA ALA A 15 15.26 15.39 -22.13
C ALA A 15 14.60 16.72 -21.70
N ASP A 16 13.91 16.72 -20.57
CA ASP A 16 13.47 17.93 -19.89
C ASP A 16 13.99 17.90 -18.45
N GLY A 17 14.23 19.08 -17.89
CA GLY A 17 15.15 19.41 -16.80
C GLY A 17 14.92 18.74 -15.44
N PRO A 18 15.66 19.16 -14.39
CA PRO A 18 15.67 18.48 -13.11
C PRO A 18 14.25 18.48 -12.52
N GLY A 19 13.64 17.30 -12.50
CA GLY A 19 12.28 17.09 -11.98
C GLY A 19 12.20 17.63 -10.56
N GLY A 20 11.43 18.70 -10.38
CA GLY A 20 11.17 19.25 -9.07
C GLY A 20 10.47 18.20 -8.22
N GLN A 21 11.13 17.72 -7.17
CA GLN A 21 10.54 16.82 -6.20
C GLN A 21 9.27 17.47 -5.63
N ARG A 22 8.13 16.79 -5.74
CA ARG A 22 6.90 17.28 -5.09
C ARG A 22 6.98 17.00 -3.58
N PRO A 23 6.74 17.99 -2.72
CA PRO A 23 6.71 17.75 -1.28
C PRO A 23 5.54 16.82 -0.92
N ILE A 24 5.79 15.86 -0.04
CA ILE A 24 4.74 14.98 0.51
C ILE A 24 3.87 15.84 1.43
N GLN A 25 2.62 16.06 1.06
CA GLN A 25 1.69 16.90 1.82
C GLN A 25 1.05 16.11 2.97
N ASP A 26 0.49 14.94 2.66
CA ASP A 26 -0.18 14.06 3.61
C ASP A 26 0.37 12.64 3.52
N ARG A 27 0.57 11.99 4.66
CA ARG A 27 0.96 10.58 4.75
C ARG A 27 0.05 9.87 5.74
N ASN A 28 -0.81 9.00 5.22
CA ASN A 28 -1.62 8.11 6.03
C ASN A 28 -0.98 6.72 6.08
N THR A 29 -1.10 6.04 7.21
CA THR A 29 -0.56 4.69 7.40
C THR A 29 -1.62 3.82 8.05
N TRP A 30 -1.92 2.69 7.41
CA TRP A 30 -2.89 1.71 7.88
C TRP A 30 -2.22 0.36 8.08
N LEU A 31 -2.56 -0.30 9.17
CA LEU A 31 -2.12 -1.67 9.46
C LEU A 31 -3.30 -2.62 9.31
N VAL A 32 -3.21 -3.53 8.35
CA VAL A 32 -4.27 -4.50 8.04
C VAL A 32 -3.88 -5.86 8.60
N LEU A 33 -4.65 -6.35 9.57
CA LEU A 33 -4.49 -7.69 10.12
C LEU A 33 -5.35 -8.70 9.36
N ARG A 34 -4.73 -9.81 8.97
CA ARG A 34 -5.42 -10.93 8.32
C ARG A 34 -5.12 -12.21 9.08
N MET A 35 -6.16 -13.00 9.33
CA MET A 35 -6.06 -14.29 9.99
C MET A 35 -6.72 -15.34 9.11
N ASP A 36 -6.05 -16.47 8.92
CA ASP A 36 -6.70 -17.66 8.40
C ASP A 36 -7.33 -18.44 9.58
N PRO A 37 -8.66 -18.51 9.68
CA PRO A 37 -9.31 -19.19 10.80
C PRO A 37 -9.04 -20.70 10.83
N GLN A 38 -8.75 -21.33 9.67
CA GLN A 38 -8.47 -22.78 9.61
C GLN A 38 -7.11 -23.11 10.21
N HIS A 39 -6.15 -22.20 10.11
CA HIS A 39 -4.85 -22.33 10.75
C HIS A 39 -4.85 -21.82 12.22
N ASN A 40 -5.92 -21.17 12.67
CA ASN A 40 -6.02 -20.53 13.99
C ASN A 40 -7.20 -21.05 14.84
N VAL A 41 -7.67 -22.28 14.60
CA VAL A 41 -8.87 -22.85 15.22
C VAL A 41 -8.83 -22.78 16.76
N LYS A 42 -7.69 -23.05 17.39
CA LYS A 42 -7.53 -22.96 18.85
C LYS A 42 -7.79 -21.55 19.39
N ALA A 43 -7.31 -20.52 18.68
CA ALA A 43 -7.49 -19.14 19.07
C ALA A 43 -8.96 -18.70 18.91
N VAL A 44 -9.62 -19.17 17.85
CA VAL A 44 -11.05 -18.95 17.61
C VAL A 44 -11.91 -19.62 18.68
N ALA A 45 -11.64 -20.89 19.01
CA ALA A 45 -12.37 -21.63 20.03
C ALA A 45 -12.29 -20.99 21.43
N ALA A 46 -11.21 -20.25 21.72
CA ALA A 46 -11.02 -19.58 23.01
C ALA A 46 -11.79 -18.25 23.16
N ARG A 47 -12.38 -17.71 22.08
CA ARG A 47 -13.04 -16.37 22.05
C ARG A 47 -14.39 -16.39 21.34
N ASP A 48 -15.00 -17.57 21.24
CA ASP A 48 -16.33 -17.84 20.67
C ASP A 48 -16.54 -17.57 19.17
N SER A 49 -15.83 -16.63 18.56
CA SER A 49 -15.97 -16.32 17.12
C SER A 49 -14.69 -15.76 16.49
N VAL A 50 -14.61 -15.85 15.15
CA VAL A 50 -13.53 -15.24 14.35
C VAL A 50 -13.49 -13.72 14.55
N ALA A 51 -14.65 -13.07 14.60
CA ALA A 51 -14.75 -11.62 14.79
C ALA A 51 -14.21 -11.19 16.16
N CYS A 52 -14.60 -11.88 17.24
CA CYS A 52 -14.09 -11.62 18.58
C CYS A 52 -12.58 -11.85 18.68
N THR A 53 -12.05 -12.89 18.01
CA THR A 53 -10.61 -13.15 17.97
C THR A 53 -9.84 -12.03 17.26
N LEU A 54 -10.31 -11.59 16.09
CA LEU A 54 -9.68 -10.49 15.36
C LEU A 54 -9.78 -9.17 16.12
N ALA A 55 -10.95 -8.82 16.66
CA ALA A 55 -11.12 -7.62 17.47
C ALA A 55 -10.15 -7.60 18.66
N ALA A 56 -10.07 -8.71 19.41
CA ALA A 56 -9.15 -8.82 20.54
C ALA A 56 -7.67 -8.82 20.13
N ALA A 57 -7.33 -9.23 18.92
CA ALA A 57 -5.96 -9.15 18.39
C ALA A 57 -5.62 -7.72 17.97
N THR A 58 -6.53 -7.05 17.26
CA THR A 58 -6.40 -5.65 16.85
C THR A 58 -6.25 -4.72 18.05
N GLU A 59 -7.09 -4.86 19.08
CA GLU A 59 -6.99 -4.06 20.31
C GLU A 59 -5.67 -4.26 21.06
N ARG A 60 -5.17 -5.50 21.11
CA ARG A 60 -3.86 -5.79 21.71
C ARG A 60 -2.72 -5.16 20.91
N LEU A 61 -2.81 -5.19 19.59
CA LEU A 61 -1.80 -4.60 18.73
C LEU A 61 -1.83 -3.07 18.78
N ALA A 62 -3.01 -2.45 18.80
CA ALA A 62 -3.15 -1.01 18.98
C ALA A 62 -2.50 -0.55 20.30
N ASN A 63 -2.79 -1.25 21.40
CA ASN A 63 -2.16 -0.97 22.70
C ASN A 63 -0.63 -1.17 22.69
N ASP A 64 -0.11 -2.19 22.00
CA ASP A 64 1.35 -2.40 21.87
C ASP A 64 2.03 -1.29 21.05
N LEU A 65 1.37 -0.83 19.98
CA LEU A 65 1.87 0.27 19.15
C LEU A 65 1.82 1.61 19.88
N ASP A 66 0.74 1.88 20.62
CA ASP A 66 0.62 3.08 21.46
C ASP A 66 1.75 3.14 22.50
N GLY A 67 2.08 1.99 23.11
CA GLY A 67 3.22 1.86 24.03
C GLY A 67 4.59 2.17 23.39
N ARG A 68 4.68 2.17 22.06
CA ARG A 68 5.88 2.49 21.28
C ARG A 68 5.80 3.87 20.63
N SER A 69 4.93 4.76 21.13
CA SER A 69 4.71 6.12 20.60
C SER A 69 4.13 6.15 19.18
N CYS A 70 3.47 5.07 18.74
CA CYS A 70 2.72 5.04 17.49
C CYS A 70 1.23 5.08 17.83
N ALA A 71 0.61 6.27 17.74
CA ALA A 71 -0.80 6.45 18.04
C ALA A 71 -1.67 5.65 17.05
N ALA A 72 -2.07 4.43 17.44
CA ALA A 72 -2.79 3.48 16.61
C ALA A 72 -4.19 3.28 17.18
N ARG A 73 -5.19 3.28 16.30
CA ARG A 73 -6.59 3.03 16.70
C ARG A 73 -7.23 1.97 15.81
N PRO A 74 -8.00 1.03 16.36
CA PRO A 74 -8.86 0.16 15.57
C PRO A 74 -9.88 0.99 14.77
N LEU A 75 -10.09 0.63 13.51
CA LEU A 75 -11.08 1.30 12.65
C LEU A 75 -12.43 0.60 12.70
N THR A 76 -13.49 1.39 12.54
CA THR A 76 -14.87 0.91 12.33
C THR A 76 -15.06 0.38 10.91
N ALA A 77 -16.19 -0.28 10.64
CA ALA A 77 -16.51 -0.78 9.31
C ALA A 77 -16.60 0.34 8.26
N ASP A 78 -17.20 1.48 8.61
CA ASP A 78 -17.33 2.62 7.70
C ASP A 78 -15.97 3.25 7.41
N GLU A 79 -15.11 3.39 8.42
CA GLU A 79 -13.74 3.87 8.25
C GLU A 79 -12.89 2.95 7.37
N ILE A 80 -13.15 1.63 7.37
CA ILE A 80 -12.47 0.70 6.45
C ILE A 80 -12.81 1.02 4.99
N VAL A 81 -14.05 1.44 4.70
CA VAL A 81 -14.44 1.89 3.35
C VAL A 81 -13.66 3.14 2.94
N GLU A 82 -13.43 4.06 3.88
CA GLU A 82 -12.58 5.24 3.64
C GLU A 82 -11.12 4.83 3.34
N VAL A 83 -10.61 3.76 3.97
CA VAL A 83 -9.29 3.21 3.62
C VAL A 83 -9.28 2.63 2.21
N ASP A 84 -10.32 1.92 1.79
CA ASP A 84 -10.44 1.41 0.42
C ASP A 84 -10.39 2.59 -0.58
N ASP A 85 -11.12 3.66 -0.33
CA ASP A 85 -11.12 4.87 -1.19
C ASP A 85 -9.75 5.55 -1.23
N ALA A 86 -9.10 5.72 -0.07
CA ALA A 86 -7.77 6.31 0.02
C ALA A 86 -6.71 5.45 -0.69
N VAL A 87 -6.79 4.12 -0.56
CA VAL A 87 -5.92 3.18 -1.27
C VAL A 87 -6.23 3.18 -2.76
N LEU A 88 -7.49 3.24 -3.19
CA LEU A 88 -7.82 3.34 -4.62
C LEU A 88 -7.33 4.65 -5.22
N ALA A 89 -7.30 5.73 -4.44
CA ALA A 89 -6.83 7.04 -4.86
C ALA A 89 -7.52 7.49 -6.16
N GLY A 90 -8.85 7.41 -6.18
CA GLY A 90 -9.67 7.80 -7.34
C GLY A 90 -9.75 6.75 -8.46
N LEU A 91 -9.10 5.58 -8.32
CA LEU A 91 -9.22 4.51 -9.31
C LEU A 91 -10.63 3.93 -9.37
N GLN A 92 -11.28 4.13 -10.51
CA GLN A 92 -12.60 3.57 -10.80
C GLN A 92 -12.48 2.44 -11.83
N PRO A 93 -12.88 1.19 -11.52
CA PRO A 93 -12.77 0.05 -12.44
C PRO A 93 -13.32 0.30 -13.84
N ALA A 94 -14.42 1.06 -13.97
CA ALA A 94 -15.05 1.39 -15.25
C ALA A 94 -14.16 2.26 -16.17
N HIS A 95 -13.30 3.09 -15.58
CA HIS A 95 -12.49 4.08 -16.29
C HIS A 95 -11.03 3.65 -16.48
N ILE A 96 -10.67 2.47 -15.97
CA ILE A 96 -9.34 1.91 -16.11
C ILE A 96 -9.25 1.14 -17.43
N ARG A 97 -8.15 1.37 -18.14
CA ARG A 97 -7.74 0.53 -19.28
C ARG A 97 -6.41 -0.17 -18.94
N PRO A 98 -6.41 -1.49 -18.72
CA PRO A 98 -5.21 -2.21 -18.36
C PRO A 98 -4.30 -2.39 -19.59
N TYR A 99 -3.06 -1.94 -19.49
CA TYR A 99 -1.98 -2.27 -20.41
C TYR A 99 -0.99 -3.20 -19.72
N TRP A 100 -0.12 -3.83 -20.52
CA TRP A 100 0.89 -4.73 -19.98
C TRP A 100 1.80 -4.07 -18.94
N ARG A 101 2.16 -2.79 -19.14
CA ARG A 101 3.16 -2.09 -18.32
C ARG A 101 2.57 -1.09 -17.32
N TYR A 102 1.30 -0.73 -17.43
CA TYR A 102 0.66 0.31 -16.62
C TYR A 102 -0.87 0.21 -16.77
N LEU A 103 -1.62 0.91 -15.94
CA LEU A 103 -3.04 1.18 -16.17
C LEU A 103 -3.19 2.59 -16.71
N LYS A 104 -3.97 2.77 -17.78
CA LYS A 104 -4.35 4.10 -18.26
C LYS A 104 -5.64 4.52 -17.55
N THR A 105 -5.61 5.71 -16.97
CA THR A 105 -6.78 6.39 -16.40
C THR A 105 -7.11 7.61 -17.27
N PRO A 106 -8.28 8.24 -17.11
CA PRO A 106 -8.61 9.50 -17.79
C PRO A 106 -7.55 10.57 -17.51
N ASP A 107 -7.13 10.69 -16.25
CA ASP A 107 -6.28 11.79 -15.79
C ASP A 107 -4.77 11.48 -15.80
N GLY A 108 -4.37 10.26 -16.20
CA GLY A 108 -2.95 9.91 -16.17
C GLY A 108 -2.66 8.43 -16.38
N TYR A 109 -1.67 7.97 -15.62
CA TYR A 109 -1.15 6.61 -15.64
C TYR A 109 -0.96 6.11 -14.22
N VAL A 110 -1.24 4.84 -14.02
CA VAL A 110 -0.94 4.14 -12.77
C VAL A 110 0.04 3.04 -13.06
N THR A 111 1.18 3.05 -12.36
CA THR A 111 2.21 2.02 -12.53
C THR A 111 2.60 1.44 -11.19
N SER A 112 2.45 0.13 -11.06
CA SER A 112 2.88 -0.66 -9.92
C SER A 112 4.20 -1.35 -10.18
N PHE A 113 5.04 -1.34 -9.16
CA PHE A 113 6.36 -1.95 -9.11
C PHE A 113 6.53 -2.74 -7.82
N TRP A 114 7.38 -3.76 -7.82
CA TRP A 114 7.78 -4.52 -6.65
C TRP A 114 9.28 -4.35 -6.42
N VAL A 115 9.70 -4.41 -5.15
CA VAL A 115 11.10 -4.27 -4.75
C VAL A 115 11.74 -5.66 -4.72
N SER A 116 12.88 -5.81 -5.37
CA SER A 116 13.74 -7.00 -5.26
C SER A 116 13.95 -7.35 -3.78
N PRO A 117 13.92 -8.63 -3.37
CA PRO A 117 13.91 -8.95 -1.95
C PRO A 117 15.17 -8.46 -1.23
N SER A 118 16.33 -8.59 -1.88
CA SER A 118 17.63 -8.09 -1.38
C SER A 118 17.67 -6.58 -1.14
N ASP A 119 16.79 -5.84 -1.83
CA ASP A 119 16.78 -4.37 -1.82
C ASP A 119 15.66 -3.84 -0.90
N ILE A 120 14.98 -4.71 -0.13
CA ILE A 120 14.02 -4.28 0.89
C ILE A 120 14.81 -3.77 2.11
N THR A 121 15.14 -2.49 2.11
CA THR A 121 15.88 -1.82 3.20
C THR A 121 15.19 -0.51 3.58
N SER A 122 15.46 0.01 4.79
CA SER A 122 14.90 1.31 5.24
C SER A 122 15.18 2.43 4.24
N GLU A 123 16.41 2.51 3.73
CA GLU A 123 16.83 3.50 2.73
C GLU A 123 16.01 3.38 1.43
N THR A 124 15.86 2.16 0.92
CA THR A 124 15.06 1.93 -0.29
C THR A 124 13.61 2.35 -0.07
N LEU A 125 13.01 2.01 1.08
CA LEU A 125 11.63 2.40 1.40
C LEU A 125 11.45 3.91 1.49
N GLU A 126 12.43 4.64 2.03
CA GLU A 126 12.43 6.11 2.02
C GLU A 126 12.53 6.67 0.59
N GLN A 127 13.42 6.11 -0.23
CA GLN A 127 13.58 6.51 -1.63
C GLN A 127 12.32 6.28 -2.48
N LEU A 128 11.52 5.26 -2.18
CA LEU A 128 10.26 5.02 -2.91
C LEU A 128 9.32 6.23 -2.85
N TRP A 129 9.31 6.98 -1.76
CA TRP A 129 8.47 8.16 -1.58
C TRP A 129 8.96 9.38 -2.37
N LEU A 130 10.21 9.38 -2.81
CA LEU A 130 10.85 10.49 -3.52
C LEU A 130 10.52 10.52 -5.01
N THR A 131 9.78 9.52 -5.51
CA THR A 131 9.36 9.48 -6.92
C THR A 131 8.38 10.61 -7.22
N ASP A 132 8.62 11.35 -8.31
CA ASP A 132 7.70 12.37 -8.83
C ASP A 132 6.39 11.71 -9.32
N ALA A 133 5.41 11.69 -8.43
CA ALA A 133 4.08 11.13 -8.62
C ALA A 133 3.04 12.01 -7.92
N ASP A 134 1.82 12.01 -8.45
CA ASP A 134 0.66 12.67 -7.83
C ASP A 134 0.23 11.94 -6.55
N VAL A 135 0.25 10.60 -6.60
CA VAL A 135 -0.08 9.73 -5.45
C VAL A 135 0.88 8.55 -5.40
N THR A 136 1.38 8.26 -4.20
CA THR A 136 2.19 7.06 -3.91
C THR A 136 1.45 6.17 -2.92
N VAL A 137 1.19 4.93 -3.32
CA VAL A 137 0.66 3.89 -2.43
C VAL A 137 1.70 2.79 -2.30
N MET A 138 2.34 2.71 -1.14
CA MET A 138 3.28 1.65 -0.80
C MET A 138 2.58 0.59 0.05
N THR A 139 2.70 -0.67 -0.33
CA THR A 139 2.21 -1.80 0.44
C THR A 139 3.36 -2.69 0.86
N ILE A 140 3.46 -2.88 2.17
CA ILE A 140 4.40 -3.78 2.80
C ILE A 140 3.58 -4.93 3.37
N ARG A 141 3.87 -6.14 2.91
CA ARG A 141 3.21 -7.35 3.40
C ARG A 141 4.20 -8.13 4.24
N LEU A 142 3.79 -8.40 5.48
CA LEU A 142 4.47 -9.28 6.41
C LEU A 142 3.65 -10.56 6.55
N ILE A 143 4.30 -11.70 6.39
CA ILE A 143 3.72 -13.01 6.69
C ILE A 143 4.56 -13.59 7.82
N ALA A 144 4.03 -13.58 9.03
CA ALA A 144 4.73 -14.09 10.20
C ALA A 144 4.79 -15.63 10.18
N ASP A 145 5.96 -16.17 10.52
CA ASP A 145 6.21 -17.59 10.79
C ASP A 145 7.01 -17.72 12.09
N GLY A 146 6.29 -17.96 13.19
CA GLY A 146 6.90 -18.01 14.52
C GLY A 146 7.56 -16.69 14.94
N HIS A 147 8.90 -16.69 14.99
CA HIS A 147 9.71 -15.50 15.33
C HIS A 147 10.31 -14.80 14.11
N GLU A 148 10.06 -15.32 12.90
CA GLU A 148 10.50 -14.75 11.65
C GLU A 148 9.30 -14.18 10.88
N ALA A 149 9.56 -13.35 9.88
CA ALA A 149 8.52 -12.87 8.98
C ALA A 149 9.03 -12.71 7.56
N ASP A 150 8.29 -13.23 6.59
CA ASP A 150 8.55 -12.93 5.20
C ASP A 150 8.01 -11.54 4.86
N VAL A 151 8.90 -10.68 4.36
CA VAL A 151 8.58 -9.33 3.88
C VAL A 151 8.55 -9.28 2.36
N SER A 152 7.50 -8.65 1.82
CA SER A 152 7.43 -8.27 0.42
C SER A 152 6.92 -6.84 0.29
N VAL A 153 7.45 -6.10 -0.68
CA VAL A 153 7.12 -4.68 -0.87
C VAL A 153 6.78 -4.42 -2.32
N TRP A 154 5.68 -3.70 -2.53
CA TRP A 154 5.36 -3.11 -3.81
C TRP A 154 4.81 -1.71 -3.63
N VAL A 155 4.98 -0.90 -4.64
CA VAL A 155 4.58 0.50 -4.67
C VAL A 155 3.82 0.76 -5.95
N ARG A 156 2.81 1.61 -5.86
CA ARG A 156 2.02 2.09 -6.98
C ARG A 156 2.09 3.59 -6.99
N TYR A 157 2.41 4.12 -8.17
CA TYR A 157 2.43 5.54 -8.43
C TYR A 157 1.32 5.90 -9.39
N HIS A 158 0.66 7.01 -9.12
CA HIS A 158 -0.24 7.71 -10.03
C HIS A 158 0.50 8.94 -10.54
N SER A 159 0.53 9.12 -11.86
CA SER A 159 1.26 10.20 -12.49
C SER A 159 0.60 10.64 -13.80
N ASP A 160 0.66 11.93 -14.09
CA ASP A 160 0.25 12.52 -15.37
C ASP A 160 0.99 11.92 -16.60
N LYS A 161 2.27 11.56 -16.41
CA LYS A 161 3.17 10.96 -17.41
C LYS A 161 3.49 9.50 -17.10
N ARG A 162 3.97 8.75 -18.10
CA ARG A 162 4.42 7.37 -17.87
C ARG A 162 5.73 7.37 -17.08
N LEU A 163 5.78 6.61 -15.99
CA LEU A 163 7.03 6.43 -15.24
C LEU A 163 8.03 5.55 -16.00
N ARG A 164 9.26 6.05 -16.08
CA ARG A 164 10.41 5.30 -16.60
C ARG A 164 10.88 4.26 -15.59
N LYS A 165 11.66 3.27 -16.04
CA LYS A 165 12.14 2.19 -15.16
C LYS A 165 13.28 2.67 -14.25
N GLU A 166 13.97 3.74 -14.63
CA GLU A 166 15.26 4.16 -14.04
C GLU A 166 15.18 4.77 -12.62
N ALA A 167 14.07 4.68 -11.91
CA ALA A 167 13.94 5.40 -10.64
C ALA A 167 15.00 4.94 -9.60
N PHE A 168 15.22 3.62 -9.44
CA PHE A 168 16.24 3.06 -8.51
C PHE A 168 16.60 1.61 -8.85
N SER A 169 17.79 1.15 -8.43
CA SER A 169 18.18 -0.26 -8.48
C SER A 169 17.26 -1.11 -7.61
N GLY A 170 16.84 -2.27 -8.10
CA GLY A 170 15.95 -3.17 -7.35
C GLY A 170 14.46 -2.96 -7.58
N LEU A 171 14.05 -1.93 -8.31
CA LEU A 171 12.63 -1.71 -8.64
C LEU A 171 12.22 -2.43 -9.93
N ASN A 172 11.26 -3.33 -9.80
CA ASN A 172 10.80 -4.17 -10.90
C ASN A 172 9.33 -3.90 -11.20
N ARG A 173 9.00 -3.70 -12.47
CA ARG A 173 7.62 -3.41 -12.87
C ARG A 173 6.74 -4.65 -12.75
N LEU A 174 5.53 -4.51 -12.21
CA LEU A 174 4.52 -5.58 -12.14
C LEU A 174 3.83 -5.80 -13.50
N THR A 175 4.59 -6.12 -14.54
CA THR A 175 4.08 -6.27 -15.90
C THR A 175 3.02 -7.38 -15.99
N GLY A 176 1.90 -7.11 -16.66
CA GLY A 176 0.74 -8.01 -16.76
C GLY A 176 -0.07 -8.16 -15.48
N ARG A 177 0.38 -7.55 -14.37
CA ARG A 177 -0.15 -7.77 -13.02
C ARG A 177 -0.61 -6.48 -12.34
N GLN A 178 -0.73 -5.39 -13.10
CA GLN A 178 -1.05 -4.05 -12.61
C GLN A 178 -2.39 -3.99 -11.87
N LEU A 179 -3.47 -4.52 -12.47
CA LEU A 179 -4.78 -4.54 -11.82
C LEU A 179 -4.81 -5.46 -10.60
N GLY A 180 -4.11 -6.60 -10.66
CA GLY A 180 -3.94 -7.48 -9.51
C GLY A 180 -3.19 -6.82 -8.36
N ALA A 181 -2.23 -5.92 -8.68
CA ALA A 181 -1.48 -5.18 -7.67
C ALA A 181 -2.37 -4.20 -6.92
N VAL A 182 -3.28 -3.52 -7.62
CA VAL A 182 -4.32 -2.66 -7.02
C VAL A 182 -5.18 -3.45 -6.03
N GLY A 183 -5.72 -4.59 -6.45
CA GLY A 183 -6.53 -5.43 -5.57
C GLY A 183 -5.76 -5.99 -4.38
N ALA A 184 -4.49 -6.35 -4.58
CA ALA A 184 -3.64 -6.89 -3.51
C ALA A 184 -3.29 -5.86 -2.42
N SER A 185 -3.37 -4.56 -2.72
CA SER A 185 -3.17 -3.46 -1.77
C SER A 185 -4.42 -3.06 -0.97
N LEU A 186 -5.62 -3.53 -1.35
CA LEU A 186 -6.85 -3.20 -0.63
C LEU A 186 -6.92 -3.89 0.74
N PRO A 187 -7.38 -3.21 1.79
CA PRO A 187 -7.67 -3.79 3.10
C PRO A 187 -8.59 -5.00 3.04
N ALA A 188 -9.71 -4.87 2.32
CA ALA A 188 -10.69 -5.93 2.19
C ALA A 188 -10.08 -7.16 1.48
N PRO A 189 -10.32 -8.38 1.96
CA PRO A 189 -9.81 -9.58 1.31
C PRO A 189 -10.45 -9.73 -0.07
N SER A 190 -9.62 -9.87 -1.11
CA SER A 190 -10.10 -10.20 -2.45
C SER A 190 -10.53 -11.66 -2.51
N SER A 191 -11.63 -11.97 -3.21
CA SER A 191 -12.01 -13.34 -3.57
C SER A 191 -10.99 -14.04 -4.48
N HIS A 192 -10.10 -13.26 -5.10
CA HIS A 192 -9.02 -13.76 -5.94
C HIS A 192 -7.83 -14.27 -5.13
N ARG A 193 -7.09 -15.21 -5.72
CA ARG A 193 -5.82 -15.70 -5.16
C ARG A 193 -4.91 -14.50 -4.87
N PRO A 194 -4.28 -14.42 -3.69
CA PRO A 194 -3.32 -13.38 -3.38
C PRO A 194 -2.25 -13.29 -4.47
N LEU A 195 -1.95 -12.07 -4.89
CA LEU A 195 -0.92 -11.82 -5.89
C LEU A 195 0.44 -12.28 -5.33
N PRO A 196 1.11 -13.32 -5.90
CA PRO A 196 2.38 -13.79 -5.35
C PRO A 196 3.45 -12.72 -5.53
N MET A 197 3.99 -12.22 -4.42
CA MET A 197 5.07 -11.24 -4.43
C MET A 197 6.38 -11.93 -4.00
N PRO A 198 7.49 -11.65 -4.69
CA PRO A 198 8.81 -12.04 -4.19
C PRO A 198 9.03 -11.45 -2.80
N SER A 199 9.51 -12.28 -1.89
CA SER A 199 9.77 -11.93 -0.49
C SER A 199 11.17 -12.37 -0.07
N ARG A 200 11.63 -11.82 1.06
CA ARG A 200 12.73 -12.37 1.84
C ARG A 200 12.31 -12.49 3.30
N THR A 201 12.95 -13.39 4.02
CA THR A 201 12.76 -13.53 5.45
C THR A 201 13.50 -12.41 6.18
N LEU A 202 12.81 -11.75 7.10
CA LEU A 202 13.40 -10.87 8.10
C LEU A 202 13.88 -11.74 9.25
N SER A 203 15.19 -11.72 9.48
CA SER A 203 15.81 -12.49 10.56
C SER A 203 15.58 -11.82 11.91
N ASN A 204 15.64 -12.61 12.98
CA ASN A 204 15.47 -12.09 14.34
C ASN A 204 16.55 -11.03 14.66
N GLY A 205 16.12 -9.82 15.04
CA GLY A 205 17.00 -8.68 15.33
C GLY A 205 17.37 -7.81 14.13
N GLU A 206 16.83 -8.10 12.94
CA GLU A 206 16.90 -7.20 11.80
C GLU A 206 15.75 -6.19 11.82
N ASP A 207 16.09 -4.90 11.74
CA ASP A 207 15.11 -3.82 11.73
C ASP A 207 15.05 -3.14 10.35
N VAL A 208 13.86 -3.16 9.73
CA VAL A 208 13.54 -2.34 8.56
C VAL A 208 12.59 -1.23 9.01
N LEU A 209 13.10 -0.01 9.05
CA LEU A 209 12.34 1.15 9.48
C LEU A 209 11.42 1.61 8.37
N VAL A 210 10.14 1.72 8.71
CA VAL A 210 9.11 2.29 7.85
C VAL A 210 8.63 3.55 8.52
N PRO A 211 8.84 4.74 7.94
CA PRO A 211 8.28 5.94 8.53
C PRO A 211 6.76 5.80 8.56
N VAL A 212 6.14 6.01 9.70
CA VAL A 212 4.68 6.10 9.80
C VAL A 212 4.30 7.57 9.74
N GLY A 213 3.21 7.89 9.05
CA GLY A 213 2.74 9.27 9.01
C GLY A 213 2.46 9.81 10.42
N THR A 214 2.68 11.10 10.64
CA THR A 214 2.15 11.76 11.82
C THR A 214 0.63 11.75 11.73
N MET A 215 -0.07 11.20 12.72
CA MET A 215 -1.52 11.36 12.82
C MET A 215 -1.81 12.87 12.79
N GLY A 216 -2.42 13.34 11.70
CA GLY A 216 -2.91 14.70 11.61
C GLY A 216 -3.80 14.97 12.82
N ALA A 217 -3.66 16.14 13.44
CA ALA A 217 -4.47 16.54 14.58
C ALA A 217 -5.94 16.25 14.26
N ALA A 218 -6.53 15.30 15.01
CA ALA A 218 -7.94 15.01 14.93
C ALA A 218 -8.70 16.34 15.04
N GLY A 219 -9.65 16.52 14.12
CA GLY A 219 -10.43 17.75 13.99
C GLY A 219 -10.91 18.26 15.33
N THR A 220 -10.83 19.59 15.46
CA THR A 220 -11.48 20.44 16.46
C THR A 220 -12.47 19.70 17.35
N VAL A 221 -12.06 19.45 18.60
CA VAL A 221 -12.99 19.24 19.71
C VAL A 221 -13.95 20.42 19.68
N ALA A 222 -15.20 20.17 19.31
CA ALA A 222 -16.27 21.14 19.46
C ALA A 222 -16.28 21.57 20.93
N GLN A 223 -15.91 22.84 21.17
CA GLN A 223 -16.14 23.48 22.46
C GLN A 223 -17.60 23.26 22.86
N PRO A 224 -17.89 22.83 24.09
CA PRO A 224 -19.27 22.88 24.58
C PRO A 224 -19.65 24.36 24.60
N ALA A 225 -20.67 24.69 23.80
CA ALA A 225 -21.32 25.98 23.86
C ALA A 225 -21.90 26.16 25.26
N ASP A 226 -21.31 27.09 25.99
CA ASP A 226 -21.90 27.71 27.15
C ASP A 226 -23.16 28.45 26.71
N ALA A 227 -24.34 27.95 27.12
CA ALA A 227 -25.62 28.65 26.95
C ALA A 227 -26.67 28.13 27.95
N LEU A 228 -26.72 28.80 29.10
CA LEU A 228 -27.91 29.21 29.85
C LEU A 228 -29.10 28.23 29.97
N ARG A 229 -29.26 27.60 31.14
CA ARG A 229 -30.24 27.97 32.19
C ARG A 229 -30.21 27.00 33.36
#